data_AF-A0A6B0XVE1-F1
#
_entry.id   AF-A0A6B0XVE1-F1
#
_cell.length_a   1.000
_cell.length_b   1.000
_cell.length_c   1.000
_cell.angle_alpha   90.00
_cell.angle_beta   90.00
_cell.angle_gamma   90.00
#
_symmetry.space_group_name_H-M   'P 1'
#
loop_
_entity.id
_entity.type
_entity.pdbx_description
1 polymer ?
#
loop_
_entity_poly.entity_id
_entity_poly.type
_entity_poly.pdbx_seq_one_letter_code
_entity_poly.pdbx_strand_id
1 'polypeptide(L)'
;MGHGGADAGFRTQATWYPEANVGVVVLTNVANGNPGGRVRQVAEVVLAEVFPEAEPEEEGDTPSPAADSVPPPTPDPATLAEYAGTYYSPELDALYHLEATDEGLVARHIRHGDIALEPRARDEFATDRWFMRQVRFERAPDGSVSAMRVGGGRVRNLLFIKLTRPLPR
;
A
#
# COMPACT_ATOMS: atom_id res chain seq x y z
N MET A 1 2.21 18.83 -17.68
CA MET A 1 1.12 17.82 -17.84
C MET A 1 1.74 16.48 -18.18
N GLY A 2 1.26 15.35 -17.67
CA GLY A 2 1.86 14.07 -18.04
C GLY A 2 1.11 12.85 -17.53
N HIS A 3 1.45 11.68 -18.09
CA HIS A 3 0.93 10.39 -17.66
C HIS A 3 2.04 9.33 -17.71
N GLY A 4 1.87 8.28 -16.93
CA GLY A 4 2.78 7.16 -16.86
C GLY A 4 2.06 5.85 -17.18
N GLY A 5 2.85 4.82 -17.44
CA GLY A 5 2.37 3.47 -17.70
C GLY A 5 3.19 2.47 -16.90
N ALA A 6 2.55 1.38 -16.49
CA ALA A 6 3.22 0.30 -15.80
C ALA A 6 2.58 -1.03 -16.18
N ASP A 7 3.40 -1.96 -16.66
CA ASP A 7 3.02 -3.37 -16.84
C ASP A 7 4.21 -4.25 -16.50
N ALA A 8 4.02 -5.27 -15.66
CA ALA A 8 5.06 -6.19 -15.20
C ALA A 8 6.41 -5.49 -14.92
N GLY A 9 7.42 -5.74 -15.75
CA GLY A 9 8.76 -5.14 -15.68
C GLY A 9 8.92 -3.78 -16.39
N PHE A 10 7.94 -3.33 -17.16
CA PHE A 10 8.01 -2.10 -17.96
C PHE A 10 7.39 -0.90 -17.23
N ARG A 11 8.05 0.26 -17.32
CA ARG A 11 7.51 1.54 -16.83
C ARG A 11 7.74 2.63 -17.86
N THR A 12 6.76 3.52 -17.98
CA THR A 12 6.77 4.69 -18.89
C THR A 12 6.39 5.93 -18.12
N GLN A 13 6.97 7.07 -18.50
CA GLN A 13 6.46 8.40 -18.18
C GLN A 13 6.58 9.28 -19.42
N ALA A 14 5.52 10.00 -19.77
CA ALA A 14 5.54 11.07 -20.76
C ALA A 14 5.05 12.37 -20.10
N THR A 15 5.84 13.44 -20.22
CA THR A 15 5.52 14.74 -19.65
C THR A 15 5.74 15.84 -20.69
N TRP A 16 4.74 16.70 -20.84
CA TRP A 16 4.75 17.90 -21.66
C TRP A 16 4.88 19.16 -20.78
N TYR A 17 5.83 20.01 -21.13
CA TYR A 17 6.12 21.33 -20.54
C TYR A 17 5.71 22.40 -21.57
N PRO A 18 4.44 22.88 -21.55
CA PRO A 18 3.90 23.73 -22.60
C PRO A 18 4.60 25.09 -22.71
N GLU A 19 5.00 25.70 -21.60
CA GLU A 19 5.66 27.01 -21.56
C GLU A 19 7.04 26.97 -22.23
N ALA A 20 7.73 25.83 -22.10
CA ALA A 20 9.01 25.58 -22.76
C ALA A 20 8.86 24.95 -24.15
N ASN A 21 7.65 24.55 -24.56
CA ASN A 21 7.39 23.77 -25.76
C ASN A 21 8.26 22.48 -25.85
N VAL A 22 8.47 21.81 -24.69
CA VAL A 22 9.33 20.63 -24.57
C VAL A 22 8.55 19.42 -24.06
N GLY A 23 8.75 18.27 -24.71
CA GLY A 23 8.23 16.97 -24.28
C GLY A 23 9.38 16.04 -23.86
N VAL A 24 9.25 15.41 -22.70
CA VAL A 24 10.20 14.42 -22.19
C VAL A 24 9.49 13.08 -22.01
N VAL A 25 10.05 12.02 -22.60
CA VAL A 25 9.55 10.65 -22.48
C VAL A 25 10.66 9.74 -21.97
N VAL A 26 10.37 8.97 -20.92
CA VAL A 26 11.27 7.94 -20.38
C VAL A 26 10.57 6.59 -20.42
N LEU A 27 11.24 5.62 -21.03
CA LEU A 27 10.82 4.23 -21.12
C LEU A 27 11.85 3.35 -20.39
N THR A 28 11.38 2.39 -19.61
CA THR A 28 12.24 1.44 -18.88
C THR A 28 11.67 0.04 -18.94
N ASN A 29 12.54 -0.96 -18.97
CA ASN A 29 12.23 -2.39 -18.90
C ASN A 29 12.57 -3.01 -17.53
N VAL A 30 12.69 -2.19 -16.49
CA VAL A 30 12.88 -2.63 -15.10
C VAL A 30 11.80 -2.05 -14.19
N ALA A 31 11.20 -2.90 -13.35
CA ALA A 31 10.00 -2.58 -12.57
C ALA A 31 10.19 -1.41 -11.59
N ASN A 32 11.42 -1.19 -11.12
CA ASN A 32 11.81 -0.11 -10.20
C ASN A 32 12.54 1.05 -10.92
N GLY A 33 12.43 1.16 -12.25
CA GLY A 33 13.19 2.13 -13.06
C GLY A 33 12.89 3.60 -12.77
N ASN A 34 11.80 3.90 -12.05
CA ASN A 34 11.37 5.26 -11.65
C ASN A 34 11.39 6.29 -12.80
N PRO A 35 10.62 6.07 -13.90
CA PRO A 35 10.63 6.99 -15.04
C PRO A 35 10.09 8.38 -14.67
N GLY A 36 9.18 8.48 -13.69
CA GLY A 36 8.68 9.75 -13.18
C GLY A 36 9.78 10.64 -12.59
N GLY A 37 10.65 10.06 -11.74
CA GLY A 37 11.82 10.77 -11.22
C GLY A 37 12.81 11.15 -12.32
N ARG A 38 13.09 10.23 -13.25
CA ARG A 38 14.03 10.47 -14.36
C ARG A 38 13.58 11.57 -15.31
N VAL A 39 12.29 11.65 -15.63
CA VAL A 39 11.75 12.76 -16.44
C VAL A 39 12.01 14.11 -15.77
N ARG A 40 11.85 14.20 -14.44
CA ARG A 40 12.16 15.43 -13.71
C ARG A 40 13.64 15.79 -13.79
N GLN A 41 14.54 14.83 -13.59
CA GLN A 41 15.99 15.05 -13.70
C GLN A 41 16.39 15.50 -15.11
N VAL A 42 15.80 14.92 -16.15
CA VAL A 42 16.05 15.37 -17.53
C VAL A 42 15.51 16.78 -17.74
N ALA A 43 14.31 17.08 -17.24
CA ALA A 43 13.71 18.40 -17.36
C ALA A 43 14.52 19.48 -16.61
N GLU A 44 15.05 19.15 -15.42
CA GLU A 44 15.95 20.04 -14.66
C GLU A 44 17.16 20.45 -15.50
N VAL A 45 17.81 19.49 -16.17
CA VAL A 45 18.97 19.77 -17.03
C VAL A 45 18.56 20.53 -18.31
N VAL A 46 17.48 20.11 -18.97
CA VAL A 46 17.09 20.64 -20.29
C VAL A 46 16.41 22.01 -20.18
N LEU A 47 15.74 22.29 -19.07
CA LEU A 47 14.94 23.50 -18.87
C LEU A 47 15.57 24.48 -17.89
N ALA A 48 16.80 24.25 -17.43
CA ALA A 48 17.50 25.11 -16.47
C ALA A 48 17.50 26.60 -16.87
N GLU A 49 17.58 26.89 -18.17
CA GLU A 49 17.57 28.26 -18.69
C GLU A 49 16.16 28.87 -18.83
N VAL A 50 15.12 28.02 -18.96
CA VAL A 50 13.73 28.42 -19.19
C VAL A 50 12.97 28.59 -17.87
N PHE A 51 13.32 27.79 -16.87
CA PHE A 51 12.83 27.87 -15.50
C PHE A 51 14.04 28.00 -14.56
N PRO A 52 14.59 29.22 -14.39
CA PRO A 52 15.60 29.43 -13.37
C PRO A 52 15.04 29.00 -12.02
N GLU A 53 15.88 28.36 -11.23
CA GLU A 53 15.55 27.88 -9.89
C GLU A 53 14.85 29.01 -9.13
N ALA A 54 13.62 28.75 -8.66
CA ALA A 54 12.92 29.73 -7.84
C ALA A 54 13.82 30.03 -6.64
N GLU A 55 14.07 31.32 -6.36
CA GLU A 55 14.77 31.68 -5.13
C GLU A 55 14.08 30.95 -3.97
N PRO A 56 14.84 30.27 -3.08
CA PRO A 56 14.23 29.50 -2.01
C PRO A 56 13.31 30.45 -1.24
N GLU A 57 12.01 30.25 -1.39
CA GLU A 57 11.05 30.80 -0.44
C GLU A 57 11.52 30.27 0.91
N GLU A 58 11.81 31.18 1.85
CA GLU A 58 12.17 30.77 3.20
C GLU A 58 11.13 29.74 3.64
N GLU A 59 11.61 28.52 3.93
CA GLU A 59 10.79 27.46 4.49
C GLU A 59 10.24 28.00 5.81
N GLY A 60 9.09 28.67 5.73
CA GLY A 60 8.27 28.97 6.87
C GLY A 60 8.02 27.62 7.51
N ASP A 61 8.55 27.48 8.73
CA ASP A 61 8.39 26.36 9.64
C ASP A 61 6.90 26.02 9.71
N THR A 62 6.43 25.26 8.73
CA THR A 62 5.17 24.58 8.79
C THR A 62 5.56 23.36 9.58
N PRO A 63 5.15 23.26 10.86
CA PRO A 63 5.34 22.03 11.57
C PRO A 63 4.68 20.96 10.71
N SER A 64 5.51 20.10 10.11
CA SER A 64 5.10 18.76 9.72
C SER A 64 4.30 18.30 10.93
N PRO A 65 3.00 17.99 10.81
CA PRO A 65 2.27 17.50 11.95
C PRO A 65 3.03 16.24 12.36
N ALA A 66 3.84 16.38 13.41
CA ALA A 66 4.46 15.29 14.10
C ALA A 66 3.25 14.48 14.51
N ALA A 67 3.02 13.41 13.75
CA ALA A 67 2.03 12.43 14.12
C ALA A 67 2.47 12.00 15.52
N ASP A 68 1.71 12.46 16.52
CA ASP A 68 1.68 11.89 17.86
C ASP A 68 1.34 10.42 17.68
N SER A 69 2.37 9.66 17.33
CA SER A 69 2.32 8.22 17.21
C SER A 69 2.44 7.73 18.62
N VAL A 70 1.32 7.79 19.33
CA VAL A 70 1.09 6.88 20.44
C VAL A 70 1.39 5.49 19.89
N PRO A 71 2.44 4.79 20.38
CA PRO A 71 2.70 3.44 19.92
C PRO A 71 1.45 2.65 20.25
N PRO A 72 0.83 2.00 19.26
CA PRO A 72 -0.38 1.26 19.52
C PRO A 72 -0.08 0.14 20.51
N PRO A 73 -1.00 -0.17 21.43
CA PRO A 73 -0.79 -1.23 22.39
C PRO A 73 -0.49 -2.51 21.61
N THR A 74 0.67 -3.12 21.88
CA THR A 74 1.03 -4.43 21.34
C THR A 74 -0.05 -5.42 21.79
N PRO A 75 -0.84 -6.01 20.87
CA PRO A 75 -1.82 -7.00 21.25
C PRO A 75 -1.12 -8.24 21.80
N ASP A 76 -1.68 -8.77 22.88
CA ASP A 76 -1.26 -10.02 23.51
C ASP A 76 -1.34 -11.17 22.46
N PRO A 77 -0.32 -12.02 22.31
CA PRO A 77 -0.36 -13.21 21.44
C PRO A 77 -1.65 -14.05 21.60
N ALA A 78 -2.22 -14.13 22.81
CA ALA A 78 -3.48 -14.83 23.05
C ALA A 78 -4.68 -14.22 22.29
N THR A 79 -4.67 -12.91 22.02
CA THR A 79 -5.69 -12.22 21.20
C THR A 79 -5.49 -12.40 19.70
N LEU A 80 -4.30 -12.76 19.23
CA LEU A 80 -4.04 -12.95 17.80
C LEU A 80 -4.74 -14.19 17.22
N ALA A 81 -4.96 -15.21 18.05
CA ALA A 81 -5.66 -16.43 17.67
C ALA A 81 -7.11 -16.18 17.20
N GLU A 82 -7.76 -15.10 17.67
CA GLU A 82 -9.12 -14.73 17.25
C GLU A 82 -9.19 -14.35 15.76
N TYR A 83 -8.11 -13.80 15.21
CA TYR A 83 -8.00 -13.39 13.82
C TYR A 83 -7.58 -14.54 12.90
N ALA A 84 -7.10 -15.66 13.43
CA ALA A 84 -6.69 -16.79 12.63
C ALA A 84 -7.90 -17.44 11.92
N GLY A 85 -7.70 -17.87 10.67
CA GLY A 85 -8.73 -18.50 9.85
C GLY A 85 -8.57 -18.22 8.36
N THR A 86 -9.52 -18.72 7.57
CA THR A 86 -9.53 -18.52 6.11
C THR A 86 -10.51 -17.41 5.74
N TYR A 87 -10.06 -16.46 4.94
CA TYR A 87 -10.79 -15.27 4.53
C TYR A 87 -10.96 -15.27 3.01
N TYR A 88 -12.20 -15.20 2.54
CA TYR A 88 -12.58 -15.30 1.13
C TYR A 88 -13.17 -13.99 0.61
N SER A 89 -12.69 -13.51 -0.54
CA SER A 89 -13.31 -12.40 -1.26
C SER A 89 -14.05 -12.91 -2.51
N PRO A 90 -15.39 -12.77 -2.59
CA PRO A 90 -16.14 -13.14 -3.79
C PRO A 90 -15.86 -12.23 -4.99
N GLU A 91 -15.36 -11.01 -4.76
CA GLU A 91 -15.03 -10.06 -5.82
C GLU A 91 -13.76 -10.46 -6.57
N LEU A 92 -12.76 -10.98 -5.86
CA LEU A 92 -11.49 -11.40 -6.44
C LEU A 92 -11.37 -12.92 -6.66
N ASP A 93 -12.34 -13.70 -6.16
CA ASP A 93 -12.25 -15.16 -6.04
C ASP A 93 -10.92 -15.59 -5.40
N ALA A 94 -10.59 -14.95 -4.27
CA ALA A 94 -9.28 -15.07 -3.63
C ALA A 94 -9.41 -15.42 -2.15
N LEU A 95 -8.45 -16.21 -1.66
CA LEU A 95 -8.40 -16.73 -0.29
C LEU A 95 -7.10 -16.35 0.39
N TYR A 96 -7.20 -15.75 1.57
CA TYR A 96 -6.07 -15.60 2.48
C TYR A 96 -6.24 -16.53 3.69
N HIS A 97 -5.18 -17.20 4.09
CA HIS A 97 -5.15 -17.97 5.33
C HIS A 97 -4.32 -17.20 6.36
N LEU A 98 -4.98 -16.77 7.43
CA LEU A 98 -4.34 -16.05 8.52
C LEU A 98 -3.97 -17.04 9.63
N GLU A 99 -2.72 -16.99 10.06
CA GLU A 99 -2.18 -17.81 11.14
C GLU A 99 -1.53 -16.93 12.20
N ALA A 100 -1.86 -17.20 13.46
CA ALA A 100 -1.15 -16.62 14.59
C ALA A 100 0.14 -17.42 14.84
N THR A 101 1.26 -16.72 14.90
CA THR A 101 2.59 -17.25 15.15
C THR A 101 3.21 -16.55 16.35
N ASP A 102 4.35 -17.04 16.83
CA ASP A 102 5.09 -16.38 17.93
C ASP A 102 5.56 -14.96 17.56
N GLU A 103 5.73 -14.69 16.27
CA GLU A 103 6.18 -13.40 15.73
C GLU A 103 5.03 -12.43 15.41
N GLY A 104 3.78 -12.90 15.50
CA GLY A 104 2.59 -12.11 15.20
C GLY A 104 1.61 -12.82 14.25
N LEU A 105 0.74 -12.03 13.61
CA LEU A 105 -0.27 -12.53 12.69
C LEU A 105 0.27 -12.52 11.26
N VAL A 106 0.21 -13.64 10.56
CA VAL A 106 0.70 -13.78 9.17
C VAL A 106 -0.46 -14.16 8.26
N ALA A 107 -0.64 -13.44 7.16
CA ALA A 107 -1.56 -13.78 6.09
C ALA A 107 -0.81 -14.47 4.94
N ARG A 108 -1.21 -15.70 4.61
CA ARG A 108 -0.65 -16.48 3.52
C ARG A 108 -1.56 -16.49 2.30
N HIS A 109 -0.97 -16.34 1.12
CA HIS A 109 -1.68 -16.42 -0.15
C HIS A 109 -0.82 -17.08 -1.22
N ILE A 110 -1.42 -17.96 -2.03
CA ILE A 110 -0.71 -18.80 -3.01
C ILE A 110 0.19 -18.02 -3.99
N ARG A 111 -0.19 -16.78 -4.36
CA ARG A 111 0.62 -15.93 -5.25
C ARG A 111 1.45 -14.86 -4.55
N HIS A 112 1.10 -14.49 -3.33
CA HIS A 112 1.74 -13.35 -2.65
C HIS A 112 2.69 -13.79 -1.53
N GLY A 113 2.74 -15.10 -1.25
CA GLY A 113 3.49 -15.66 -0.13
C GLY A 113 2.93 -15.20 1.20
N ASP A 114 3.84 -15.06 2.15
CA ASP A 114 3.53 -14.66 3.52
C ASP A 114 3.62 -13.15 3.65
N ILE A 115 2.62 -12.59 4.35
CA ILE A 115 2.48 -11.15 4.61
C ILE A 115 2.32 -10.99 6.11
N ALA A 116 3.30 -10.37 6.76
CA ALA A 116 3.20 -10.04 8.18
C ALA A 116 2.19 -8.90 8.39
N LEU A 117 1.32 -9.05 9.38
CA LEU A 117 0.35 -8.04 9.80
C LEU A 117 0.86 -7.38 11.08
N GLU A 118 1.24 -6.12 10.97
CA GLU A 118 1.66 -5.29 12.10
C GLU A 118 0.44 -4.69 12.79
N PRO A 119 0.27 -4.88 14.11
CA PRO A 119 -0.87 -4.31 14.83
C PRO A 119 -0.77 -2.79 14.94
N ARG A 120 -1.90 -2.11 14.70
CA ARG A 120 -2.03 -0.64 14.77
C ARG A 120 -3.11 -0.17 15.74
N ALA A 121 -4.11 -1.00 15.99
CA ALA A 121 -5.07 -0.84 17.07
C ALA A 121 -5.79 -2.17 17.25
N ARG A 122 -6.74 -2.25 18.18
CA ARG A 122 -7.67 -3.37 18.23
C ARG A 122 -8.37 -3.50 16.88
N ASP A 123 -8.33 -4.70 16.30
CA ASP A 123 -8.95 -5.02 15.00
C ASP A 123 -8.36 -4.22 13.80
N GLU A 124 -7.28 -3.46 13.96
CA GLU A 124 -6.61 -2.74 12.88
C GLU A 124 -5.12 -3.11 12.76
N PHE A 125 -4.72 -3.44 11.53
CA PHE A 125 -3.37 -3.88 11.20
C PHE A 125 -2.88 -3.19 9.92
N ALA A 126 -1.56 -3.15 9.74
CA ALA A 126 -0.90 -2.67 8.55
C ALA A 126 0.04 -3.74 7.97
N THR A 127 0.35 -3.62 6.68
CA THR A 127 1.36 -4.47 6.01
C THR A 127 2.26 -3.63 5.10
N ASP A 128 3.38 -4.19 4.68
CA ASP A 128 4.31 -3.59 3.73
C ASP A 128 3.82 -3.68 2.26
N ARG A 129 2.73 -4.40 1.99
CA ARG A 129 2.22 -4.64 0.64
C ARG A 129 1.37 -3.48 0.17
N TRP A 130 1.71 -2.89 -0.99
CA TRP A 130 1.02 -1.71 -1.54
C TRP A 130 -0.50 -1.88 -1.74
N PHE A 131 -0.97 -3.12 -1.96
CA PHE A 131 -2.38 -3.45 -2.17
C PHE A 131 -3.13 -3.83 -0.88
N MET A 132 -2.41 -4.05 0.23
CA MET A 132 -2.93 -4.47 1.53
C MET A 132 -2.33 -3.62 2.66
N ARG A 133 -2.13 -2.31 2.43
CA ARG A 133 -1.49 -1.44 3.41
C ARG A 133 -2.27 -1.33 4.72
N GLN A 134 -3.59 -1.45 4.65
CA GLN A 134 -4.50 -1.42 5.80
C GLN A 134 -5.36 -2.68 5.80
N VAL A 135 -5.47 -3.32 6.96
CA VAL A 135 -6.37 -4.44 7.23
C VAL A 135 -7.20 -4.08 8.46
N ARG A 136 -8.52 -4.07 8.31
CA ARG A 136 -9.46 -3.86 9.43
C ARG A 136 -10.37 -5.05 9.58
N PHE A 137 -10.37 -5.66 10.75
CA PHE A 137 -11.25 -6.77 11.08
C PHE A 137 -12.64 -6.26 11.48
N GLU A 138 -13.66 -6.98 11.04
CA GLU A 138 -15.03 -6.76 11.47
C GLU A 138 -15.46 -7.91 12.36
N ARG A 139 -16.21 -7.59 13.41
CA ARG A 139 -16.75 -8.55 14.36
C ARG A 139 -18.25 -8.69 14.19
N ALA A 140 -18.76 -9.91 14.37
CA ALA A 140 -20.17 -10.19 14.48
C ALA A 140 -20.72 -9.71 15.84
N PRO A 141 -22.07 -9.66 16.01
CA PRO A 141 -22.70 -9.24 17.27
C PRO A 141 -22.31 -10.09 18.49
N ASP A 142 -21.88 -11.34 18.27
CA ASP A 142 -21.38 -12.24 19.31
C ASP A 142 -19.91 -11.98 19.70
N GLY A 143 -19.27 -10.98 19.09
CA GLY A 143 -17.88 -10.59 19.33
C GLY A 143 -16.86 -11.37 18.51
N SER A 144 -17.27 -12.40 17.75
CA SER A 144 -16.37 -13.19 16.91
C SER A 144 -15.92 -12.41 15.67
N VAL A 145 -14.67 -12.57 15.25
CA VAL A 145 -14.18 -11.98 14.00
C VAL A 145 -14.87 -12.66 12.81
N SER A 146 -15.61 -11.89 12.01
CA SER A 146 -16.44 -12.41 10.92
C SER A 146 -15.94 -12.02 9.54
N ALA A 147 -15.15 -10.95 9.43
CA ALA A 147 -14.59 -10.49 8.15
C ALA A 147 -13.33 -9.66 8.35
N MET A 148 -12.66 -9.36 7.24
CA MET A 148 -11.63 -8.32 7.17
C MET A 148 -11.82 -7.45 5.93
N ARG A 149 -11.46 -6.18 6.04
CA ARG A 149 -11.44 -5.20 4.95
C ARG A 149 -10.02 -4.78 4.65
N VAL A 150 -9.65 -4.88 3.38
CA VAL A 150 -8.33 -4.54 2.87
C VAL A 150 -8.36 -3.20 2.12
N GLY A 151 -7.35 -2.36 2.34
CA GLY A 151 -7.22 -1.08 1.66
C GLY A 151 -5.88 -0.37 1.85
N GLY A 152 -5.91 0.97 1.80
CA GLY A 152 -4.74 1.84 2.03
C GLY A 152 -4.03 2.34 0.77
N GLY A 153 -4.73 2.41 -0.37
CA GLY A 153 -4.20 2.99 -1.60
C GLY A 153 -5.18 2.95 -2.77
N ARG A 154 -4.77 2.29 -3.86
CA ARG A 154 -5.63 2.03 -5.03
C ARG A 154 -6.77 1.05 -4.72
N VAL A 155 -6.56 0.15 -3.76
CA VAL A 155 -7.59 -0.75 -3.21
C VAL A 155 -8.33 -0.02 -2.10
N ARG A 156 -9.66 -0.05 -2.14
CA ARG A 156 -10.53 0.58 -1.15
C ARG A 156 -11.62 -0.39 -0.74
N ASN A 157 -11.71 -0.66 0.56
CA ASN A 157 -12.83 -1.38 1.18
C ASN A 157 -13.06 -2.81 0.65
N LEU A 158 -12.00 -3.49 0.20
CA LEU A 158 -12.12 -4.83 -0.36
C LEU A 158 -12.46 -5.82 0.76
N LEU A 159 -13.62 -6.45 0.67
CA LEU A 159 -14.13 -7.34 1.70
C LEU A 159 -13.62 -8.77 1.51
N PHE A 160 -13.17 -9.37 2.62
CA PHE A 160 -12.98 -10.80 2.75
C PHE A 160 -13.79 -11.33 3.94
N ILE A 161 -14.61 -12.34 3.70
CA ILE A 161 -15.47 -12.97 4.70
C ILE A 161 -14.72 -14.14 5.34
N LYS A 162 -14.73 -14.22 6.67
CA LYS A 162 -14.13 -15.36 7.39
C LYS A 162 -15.00 -16.60 7.19
N LEU A 163 -14.42 -17.67 6.67
CA LEU A 163 -15.11 -18.92 6.46
C LEU A 163 -15.27 -19.66 7.80
N THR A 164 -16.50 -20.07 8.11
CA THR A 164 -16.84 -20.84 9.31
C THR A 164 -16.41 -22.31 9.25
N ARG A 165 -16.09 -22.80 8.04
CA ARG A 165 -15.46 -24.10 7.81
C ARG A 165 -14.26 -23.94 6.89
N PRO A 166 -13.12 -24.59 7.18
CA PRO A 166 -12.02 -24.66 6.23
C PRO A 166 -12.51 -25.35 4.95
N LEU A 167 -12.05 -24.87 3.80
CA LEU A 167 -12.30 -25.54 2.53
C LEU A 167 -11.70 -26.96 2.58
N PRO A 168 -12.34 -27.96 1.95
CA PRO A 168 -11.76 -29.29 1.84
C PRO A 168 -10.37 -29.17 1.19
N ARG A 169 -9.37 -29.77 1.84
CA ARG A 169 -7.99 -29.85 1.33
C ARG A 169 -7.87 -30.95 0.29
#